data_AF-A0A2P2IGU6-F1
#
_entry.id   AF-A0A2P2IGU6-F1
#
_cell.length_a   1.000
_cell.length_b   1.000
_cell.length_c   1.000
_cell.angle_alpha   90.00
_cell.angle_beta   90.00
_cell.angle_gamma   90.00
#
_symmetry.space_group_name_H-M   'P 1'
#
loop_
_entity.id
_entity.type
_entity.pdbx_description
1 polymer ?
#
loop_
_entity_poly.entity_id
_entity_poly.type
_entity_poly.pdbx_seq_one_letter_code
_entity_poly.pdbx_strand_id
1 'polypeptide(L)'
;FDCTAFGMKPGEIPRMETSIFKADKKLITIAQESATILFNKENIYTGRIVSGDEFIADPKKINWLRETFNSECTEMEGASVAHVCHLFKVPFVVIRSIS
;
A
#
# COMPACT_ATOMS: atom_id res chain seq x y z
N PHE A 1 2.34 -13.56 -0.74
CA PHE A 1 3.14 -14.47 0.11
C PHE A 1 2.42 -14.63 1.44
N ASP A 2 2.07 -15.86 1.85
CA ASP A 2 1.29 -16.13 3.05
C ASP A 2 2.08 -17.04 4.00
N CYS A 3 2.34 -16.56 5.22
CA CYS A 3 3.05 -17.29 6.27
C CYS A 3 2.17 -17.60 7.49
N THR A 4 0.85 -17.48 7.37
CA THR A 4 -0.08 -17.77 8.47
C THR A 4 -0.01 -19.22 8.95
N ALA A 5 0.37 -20.15 8.06
CA ALA A 5 0.63 -21.55 8.41
C ALA A 5 1.74 -21.73 9.47
N PHE A 6 2.63 -20.74 9.61
CA PHE A 6 3.69 -20.71 10.62
C PHE A 6 3.31 -19.89 11.87
N GLY A 7 2.03 -19.51 12.03
CA GLY A 7 1.54 -18.72 13.16
C GLY A 7 1.75 -17.22 13.04
N MET A 8 2.21 -16.73 11.88
CA MET A 8 2.42 -15.31 11.61
C MET A 8 1.11 -14.60 11.26
N LYS A 9 1.08 -13.28 11.37
CA LYS A 9 -0.09 -12.49 10.98
C LYS A 9 -0.20 -12.40 9.44
N PRO A 10 -1.41 -12.23 8.89
CA PRO A 10 -1.57 -11.93 7.47
C PRO A 10 -0.70 -10.74 7.04
N GLY A 11 -0.02 -10.87 5.90
CA GLY A 11 0.86 -9.84 5.35
C GLY A 11 2.22 -9.70 6.03
N GLU A 12 2.52 -10.50 7.06
CA GLU A 12 3.82 -10.47 7.73
C GLU A 12 4.90 -11.18 6.89
N ILE A 13 6.01 -10.49 6.66
CA ILE A 13 7.17 -10.95 5.89
C ILE A 13 8.21 -11.50 6.88
N PRO A 14 8.56 -12.80 6.82
CA PRO A 14 9.57 -13.38 7.68
C PRO A 14 10.93 -12.70 7.50
N ARG A 15 11.68 -12.61 8.61
CA ARG A 15 13.05 -12.08 8.64
C ARG A 15 13.17 -10.61 8.20
N MET A 16 12.07 -9.85 8.31
CA MET A 16 12.04 -8.40 8.15
C MET A 16 11.62 -7.74 9.46
N GLU A 17 12.18 -6.58 9.77
CA GLU A 17 11.77 -5.79 10.94
C GLU A 17 10.35 -5.25 10.81
N THR A 18 9.87 -5.07 9.57
CA THR A 18 8.54 -4.56 9.27
C THR A 18 8.05 -5.11 7.94
N SER A 19 6.73 -5.24 7.83
CA SER A 19 6.02 -5.52 6.56
C SER A 19 5.22 -4.32 6.08
N ILE A 20 5.39 -3.17 6.74
CA ILE A 20 4.75 -1.90 6.42
C ILE A 20 5.86 -0.92 6.04
N PHE A 21 5.96 -0.64 4.74
CA PHE A 21 6.95 0.27 4.17
C PHE A 21 6.36 1.68 4.12
N LYS A 22 6.95 2.60 4.89
CA LYS A 22 6.49 3.99 4.96
C LYS A 22 7.03 4.78 3.77
N ALA A 23 6.12 5.34 2.97
CA ALA A 23 6.47 6.30 1.93
C ALA A 23 7.05 7.59 2.55
N ASP A 24 7.87 8.29 1.76
CA ASP A 24 8.55 9.50 2.19
C ASP A 24 7.55 10.67 2.37
N LYS A 25 7.61 11.34 3.51
CA LYS A 25 6.68 12.41 3.88
C LYS A 25 6.70 13.57 2.89
N LYS A 26 7.89 13.97 2.41
CA LYS A 26 8.03 15.09 1.48
C LYS A 26 7.43 14.72 0.12
N LEU A 27 7.66 13.51 -0.34
CA LEU A 27 7.06 13.02 -1.59
C LEU A 27 5.54 12.90 -1.51
N ILE A 28 4.99 12.46 -0.36
CA ILE A 28 3.55 12.47 -0.11
C ILE A 28 2.99 13.90 -0.20
N THR A 29 3.60 14.86 0.49
CA THR A 29 3.14 16.26 0.46
C THR A 29 3.15 16.84 -0.95
N ILE A 30 4.25 16.64 -1.70
CA ILE A 30 4.35 17.11 -3.09
C ILE A 30 3.24 16.48 -3.95
N ALA A 31 3.00 15.18 -3.82
CA ALA A 31 1.96 14.49 -4.58
C ALA A 31 0.55 15.00 -4.23
N GLN A 32 0.26 15.19 -2.94
CA GLN A 32 -1.03 15.71 -2.48
C GLN A 32 -1.29 17.15 -2.93
N GLU A 33 -0.29 18.03 -2.81
CA GLU A 33 -0.39 19.43 -3.27
C GLU A 33 -0.60 19.48 -4.78
N SER A 34 0.17 18.70 -5.54
CA SER A 34 0.03 18.60 -7.00
C SER A 34 -1.35 18.09 -7.41
N ALA A 35 -1.87 17.07 -6.73
CA ALA A 35 -3.21 16.54 -6.98
C ALA A 35 -4.30 17.57 -6.66
N THR A 36 -4.14 18.35 -5.60
CA THR A 36 -5.14 19.36 -5.16
C THR A 36 -5.27 20.52 -6.16
N ILE A 37 -4.25 20.77 -6.98
CA ILE A 37 -4.31 21.75 -8.07
C ILE A 37 -5.18 21.23 -9.24
N LEU A 38 -5.19 19.92 -9.47
CA LEU A 38 -5.79 19.29 -10.65
C LEU A 38 -7.16 18.67 -10.38
N PHE A 39 -7.42 18.23 -9.15
CA PHE A 39 -8.60 17.49 -8.77
C PHE A 39 -9.26 18.11 -7.56
N ASN A 40 -10.56 17.89 -7.41
CA ASN A 40 -11.27 18.28 -6.21
C ASN A 40 -10.76 17.49 -5.00
N LYS A 41 -10.68 18.15 -3.85
CA LYS A 41 -10.09 17.61 -2.62
C LYS A 41 -10.80 16.35 -2.11
N GLU A 42 -12.10 16.22 -2.35
CA GLU A 42 -12.87 15.02 -1.96
C GLU A 42 -12.45 13.75 -2.71
N ASN A 43 -11.76 13.88 -3.85
CA ASN A 43 -11.28 12.74 -4.65
C ASN A 43 -9.82 12.38 -4.34
N ILE A 44 -9.19 13.05 -3.37
CA ILE A 44 -7.78 12.87 -3.02
C ILE A 44 -7.70 12.17 -1.66
N TYR A 45 -7.18 10.96 -1.67
CA TYR A 45 -7.05 10.12 -0.48
C TYR A 45 -5.59 9.83 -0.19
N THR A 46 -5.27 9.68 1.09
CA THR A 46 -3.93 9.26 1.53
C THR A 46 -4.09 8.27 2.65
N GLY A 47 -3.55 7.08 2.43
CA GLY A 47 -3.66 5.99 3.38
C GLY A 47 -2.85 4.79 2.91
N ARG A 48 -3.20 3.62 3.41
CA ARG A 48 -2.44 2.39 3.13
C ARG A 48 -2.88 1.77 1.81
N ILE A 49 -1.92 1.41 0.98
CA ILE A 49 -2.10 0.56 -0.20
C ILE A 49 -1.57 -0.84 0.14
N VAL A 50 -2.32 -1.88 -0.19
CA VAL A 50 -1.88 -3.28 -0.05
C VAL A 50 -1.61 -3.90 -1.42
N SER A 51 -0.67 -4.85 -1.46
CA SER A 51 -0.31 -5.52 -2.72
C SER A 51 -0.29 -7.03 -2.59
N GLY A 52 -0.66 -7.71 -3.67
CA GLY A 52 -0.45 -9.15 -3.84
C GLY A 52 -0.65 -9.56 -5.29
N ASP A 53 -0.07 -10.70 -5.69
CA ASP A 53 -0.15 -11.26 -7.05
C ASP A 53 -1.53 -11.90 -7.32
N GLU A 54 -2.59 -11.13 -7.15
CA GLU A 54 -3.97 -11.55 -7.38
C GLU A 54 -4.77 -10.34 -7.85
N PHE A 55 -5.51 -10.49 -8.94
CA PHE A 55 -6.51 -9.50 -9.33
C PHE A 55 -7.74 -9.65 -8.43
N ILE A 56 -7.90 -8.75 -7.46
CA ILE A 56 -8.97 -8.81 -6.47
C ILE A 56 -10.29 -8.30 -7.06
N ALA A 57 -11.20 -9.21 -7.39
CA ALA A 57 -12.55 -8.88 -7.88
C ALA A 57 -13.69 -9.29 -6.92
N ASP A 58 -13.40 -10.09 -5.88
CA ASP A 58 -14.41 -10.55 -4.91
C ASP A 58 -14.66 -9.49 -3.82
N PRO A 59 -15.90 -8.98 -3.66
CA PRO A 59 -16.26 -8.04 -2.59
C PRO A 59 -15.91 -8.54 -1.18
N LYS A 60 -15.98 -9.85 -0.92
CA LYS A 60 -15.62 -10.40 0.39
C LYS A 60 -14.13 -10.25 0.66
N LYS A 61 -13.30 -10.51 -0.34
CA LYS A 61 -11.84 -10.34 -0.24
C LYS A 61 -11.47 -8.86 -0.10
N ILE A 62 -12.15 -7.97 -0.81
CA ILE A 62 -11.98 -6.50 -0.68
C ILE A 62 -12.27 -6.06 0.76
N ASN A 63 -13.42 -6.46 1.32
CA ASN A 63 -13.78 -6.12 2.70
C ASN A 63 -12.79 -6.69 3.71
N TRP A 64 -12.38 -7.95 3.53
CA TRP A 64 -11.37 -8.57 4.38
C TRP A 64 -10.03 -7.82 4.35
N LEU A 65 -9.56 -7.38 3.17
CA LEU A 65 -8.34 -6.57 3.04
C LEU A 65 -8.48 -5.23 3.78
N ARG A 66 -9.62 -4.56 3.60
CA ARG A 66 -9.91 -3.30 4.27
C ARG A 66 -9.94 -3.43 5.79
N GLU A 67 -10.61 -4.44 6.31
CA GLU A 67 -10.73 -4.69 7.76
C GLU A 67 -9.40 -5.15 8.37
N THR A 68 -8.67 -6.04 7.69
CA THR A 68 -7.42 -6.61 8.19
C THR A 68 -6.28 -5.60 8.17
N PHE A 69 -6.21 -4.78 7.12
CA PHE A 69 -5.07 -3.89 6.89
C PHE A 69 -5.40 -2.41 7.01
N ASN A 70 -6.67 -2.00 7.17
CA ASN A 70 -7.09 -0.60 7.07
C ASN A 70 -6.59 0.05 5.76
N SER A 71 -6.78 -0.66 4.64
CA SER A 71 -6.32 -0.25 3.32
C SER A 71 -7.34 0.64 2.60
N GLU A 72 -6.85 1.64 1.87
CA GLU A 72 -7.65 2.48 0.95
C GLU A 72 -7.84 1.79 -0.41
N CYS A 73 -6.85 1.03 -0.88
CA CYS A 73 -6.95 0.26 -2.11
C CYS A 73 -5.99 -0.94 -2.12
N THR A 74 -6.20 -1.81 -3.12
CA THR A 74 -5.38 -3.00 -3.39
C THR A 74 -4.89 -2.99 -4.83
N GLU A 75 -3.68 -3.50 -5.06
CA GLU A 75 -3.01 -3.58 -6.36
C GLU A 75 -1.94 -4.68 -6.33
N MET A 76 -1.01 -4.74 -7.29
CA MET A 76 -0.11 -5.90 -7.46
C MET A 76 1.39 -5.60 -7.26
N GLU A 77 1.82 -4.32 -7.19
CA GLU A 77 3.25 -3.96 -7.27
C GLU A 77 3.76 -2.99 -6.19
N GLY A 78 2.90 -2.16 -5.60
CA GLY A 78 3.30 -1.02 -4.78
C GLY A 78 4.14 -1.42 -3.57
N ALA A 79 3.76 -2.50 -2.88
CA ALA A 79 4.47 -3.01 -1.73
C ALA A 79 5.80 -3.68 -2.13
N SER A 80 5.90 -4.33 -3.29
CA SER A 80 7.15 -4.95 -3.74
C SER A 80 8.18 -3.89 -4.16
N VAL A 81 7.75 -2.84 -4.86
CA VAL A 81 8.57 -1.66 -5.15
C VAL A 81 8.99 -0.96 -3.85
N ALA A 82 8.04 -0.70 -2.96
CA ALA A 82 8.29 -0.08 -1.66
C ALA A 82 9.26 -0.90 -0.79
N HIS A 83 9.19 -2.23 -0.85
CA HIS A 83 10.09 -3.13 -0.15
C HIS A 83 11.54 -2.94 -0.63
N VAL A 84 11.76 -2.91 -1.95
CA VAL A 84 13.10 -2.66 -2.52
C VAL A 84 13.60 -1.28 -2.11
N CYS A 85 12.77 -0.24 -2.25
CA CYS A 85 13.12 1.11 -1.82
C CYS A 85 13.49 1.18 -0.33
N HIS A 86 12.75 0.48 0.53
CA HIS A 86 13.04 0.39 1.96
C HIS A 86 14.41 -0.24 2.24
N LEU A 87 14.74 -1.37 1.60
CA LEU A 87 16.02 -2.05 1.76
C LEU A 87 17.20 -1.17 1.32
N PHE A 88 17.04 -0.44 0.22
CA PHE A 88 18.08 0.44 -0.33
C PHE A 88 18.06 1.87 0.21
N LYS A 89 17.17 2.17 1.17
CA LYS A 89 17.00 3.52 1.77
C LYS A 89 16.73 4.61 0.72
N VAL A 90 15.96 4.26 -0.32
CA VAL A 90 15.55 5.19 -1.38
C VAL A 90 14.17 5.75 -1.03
N PRO A 91 14.00 7.09 -0.95
CA PRO A 91 12.69 7.71 -0.75
C PRO A 91 11.71 7.32 -1.87
N PHE A 92 10.48 7.00 -1.52
CA PHE A 92 9.46 6.60 -2.49
C PHE A 92 8.06 7.14 -2.11
N VAL A 93 7.18 7.19 -3.09
CA VAL A 93 5.73 7.37 -2.90
C VAL A 93 5.01 6.50 -3.92
N VAL A 94 3.92 5.84 -3.52
CA VAL A 94 3.05 5.08 -4.43
C VAL A 94 1.79 5.90 -4.65
N ILE A 95 1.46 6.17 -5.92
CA ILE A 95 0.27 6.92 -6.33
C ILE A 95 -0.57 5.98 -7.18
N ARG A 96 -1.86 5.87 -6.87
CA ARG A 96 -2.82 5.06 -7.64
C ARG A 96 -4.05 5.89 -7.97
N SER A 97 -4.48 5.80 -9.22
CA SER A 97 -5.84 6.17 -9.61
C SER A 97 -6.75 4.97 -9.37
N ILE A 98 -7.95 5.21 -8.84
CA ILE A 98 -8.95 4.16 -8.65
C ILE A 98 -9.71 3.97 -9.97
N SER A 99 -9.85 2.71 -10.42
CA SER A 99 -10.50 2.30 -11.68
C SER A 99 -11.84 1.62 -11.45
#